data_AF-A0AAP0IPV2-F1
#
_entry.id   AF-A0AAP0IPV2-F1
#
_cell.length_a   1.000
_cell.length_b   1.000
_cell.length_c   1.000
_cell.angle_alpha   90.00
_cell.angle_beta   90.00
_cell.angle_gamma   90.00
#
_symmetry.space_group_name_H-M   'P 1'
#
loop_
_entity.id
_entity.type
_entity.pdbx_description
1 polymer ?
#
loop_
_entity_poly.entity_id
_entity_poly.type
_entity_poly.pdbx_seq_one_letter_code
_entity_poly.pdbx_strand_id
1 'polypeptide(L)' 'MLDGMFSFVLLDTRDNSFLVARDAIGITSLYIGWGLDGSIWISSEMKGLNDDCEHFEFFPPGHLYSSKQGGFR' A
#
# COMPACT_ATOMS: atom_id res chain seq x y z
N MET A 1 -4.45 10.75 16.41
CA MET A 1 -3.59 9.58 16.65
C MET A 1 -4.46 8.36 16.41
N LEU A 2 -4.08 7.48 15.46
CA LEU A 2 -4.74 6.20 15.28
C LEU A 2 -4.02 5.18 16.17
N ASP A 3 -4.76 4.46 16.99
CA ASP A 3 -4.26 3.44 17.90
C ASP A 3 -5.05 2.16 17.68
N GLY A 4 -4.36 1.11 17.21
CA GLY A 4 -4.98 -0.15 16.82
C GLY A 4 -4.25 -0.86 15.68
N MET A 5 -4.83 -2.00 15.27
CA MET A 5 -4.36 -2.81 14.15
C MET A 5 -5.11 -2.38 12.89
N PHE A 6 -4.37 -1.90 11.88
CA PHE A 6 -4.99 -1.41 10.67
C PHE A 6 -4.06 -1.49 9.47
N SER A 7 -4.67 -1.73 8.33
CA SER A 7 -4.13 -1.44 7.00
C SER A 7 -5.25 -0.82 6.18
N PHE A 8 -4.98 0.30 5.51
CA PHE A 8 -6.00 0.96 4.70
C PHE A 8 -5.41 1.69 3.49
N VAL A 9 -6.28 1.90 2.50
CA VAL A 9 -6.04 2.75 1.34
C VAL A 9 -7.09 3.86 1.34
N LEU A 10 -6.65 5.09 1.15
CA LEU A 10 -7.50 6.28 1.11
C LEU A 10 -7.31 6.95 -0.26
N LEU A 11 -8.38 6.99 -1.06
CA LEU A 11 -8.40 7.63 -2.38
C LEU A 11 -8.98 9.04 -2.26
N ASP A 12 -8.25 10.03 -2.74
CA ASP A 12 -8.75 11.38 -2.95
C ASP A 12 -9.19 11.55 -4.40
N THR A 13 -10.51 11.57 -4.63
CA THR A 13 -11.09 11.66 -5.97
C THR A 13 -11.01 13.06 -6.58
N ARG A 14 -10.57 14.07 -5.82
CA ARG A 14 -10.43 15.45 -6.33
C ARG A 14 -9.19 15.62 -7.20
N ASP A 15 -8.14 14.85 -6.91
CA ASP A 15 -6.86 14.89 -7.63
C ASP A 15 -6.31 13.50 -7.99
N ASN A 16 -7.13 12.46 -7.85
CA ASN A 16 -6.79 11.05 -8.12
C ASN A 16 -5.53 10.56 -7.37
N SER A 17 -5.21 11.17 -6.23
CA SER A 17 -4.12 10.70 -5.39
C SER A 17 -4.61 9.68 -4.37
N PHE A 18 -3.71 8.84 -3.87
CA PHE A 18 -4.02 7.90 -2.81
C PHE A 18 -2.93 7.87 -1.75
N LEU A 19 -3.35 7.49 -0.54
CA LEU A 19 -2.51 7.26 0.61
C LEU A 19 -2.73 5.83 1.11
N VAL A 20 -1.65 5.16 1.46
CA VAL A 20 -1.67 3.82 2.07
C VAL A 20 -1.00 3.91 3.43
N ALA A 21 -1.57 3.24 4.43
CA ALA A 21 -0.99 3.18 5.76
C ALA A 21 -1.06 1.76 6.32
N ARG A 22 -0.04 1.39 7.09
CA ARG A 22 -0.01 0.16 7.89
C ARG A 22 0.33 0.48 9.33
N ASP A 23 -0.29 -0.24 10.26
CA ASP A 23 -0.06 -0.09 11.69
C ASP A 23 1.42 -0.23 12.09
N ALA A 24 1.79 0.34 13.24
CA ALA A 24 3.17 0.48 13.68
C ALA A 24 3.95 -0.84 13.81
N ILE A 25 3.27 -1.92 14.18
CA ILE A 25 3.88 -3.24 14.36
C ILE A 25 3.76 -4.08 13.08
N GLY A 26 2.77 -3.79 12.24
CA GLY A 26 2.46 -4.55 11.03
C GLY A 26 1.66 -5.81 11.35
N ILE A 27 0.74 -5.74 12.33
CA ILE A 27 -0.10 -6.88 12.74
C ILE A 27 -1.00 -7.32 11.59
N THR A 28 -1.60 -6.36 10.88
CA THR A 28 -2.36 -6.63 9.66
C THR A 28 -1.41 -6.90 8.50
N SER A 29 -1.74 -7.83 7.60
CA SER A 29 -0.95 -8.07 6.39
C SER A 29 -1.26 -7.03 5.31
N LEU A 30 -0.21 -6.55 4.64
CA LEU A 30 -0.31 -5.61 3.53
C LEU A 30 0.92 -5.71 2.63
N TYR A 31 0.69 -5.64 1.33
CA TYR A 31 1.68 -5.74 0.27
C TYR A 31 1.51 -4.58 -0.71
N ILE A 32 2.62 -4.17 -1.32
CA ILE A 32 2.66 -3.25 -2.45
C ILE A 32 3.25 -3.97 -3.66
N GLY A 33 2.66 -3.76 -4.83
CA GLY A 33 3.11 -4.34 -6.09
C GLY A 33 3.18 -3.30 -7.20
N TRP A 34 3.97 -3.62 -8.22
CA TRP A 34 4.15 -2.81 -9.42
C TRP A 34 3.72 -3.61 -10.64
N GLY A 35 2.69 -3.12 -11.33
CA GLY A 35 2.18 -3.72 -12.56
C GLY A 35 3.08 -3.41 -13.76
N LEU A 36 2.95 -4.22 -14.81
CA LEU A 36 3.66 -4.06 -16.09
C LEU A 36 3.45 -2.69 -16.77
N ASP A 37 2.33 -2.04 -16.48
CA ASP A 37 1.96 -0.71 -16.99
C ASP A 37 2.46 0.44 -16.09
N GLY A 38 3.23 0.13 -15.05
CA GLY A 38 3.72 1.09 -14.06
C GLY A 38 2.69 1.47 -12.99
N SER A 39 1.54 0.78 -12.93
CA SER A 39 0.55 0.99 -11.87
C SER A 39 1.01 0.45 -10.52
N ILE A 40 0.52 1.06 -9.44
CA ILE A 40 0.77 0.63 -8.07
C ILE A 40 -0.44 -0.15 -7.56
N TRP A 41 -0.17 -1.34 -7.03
CA TRP A 41 -1.18 -2.26 -6.53
C TRP A 41 -1.00 -2.45 -5.03
N ILE A 42 -2.10 -2.51 -4.29
CA ILE A 42 -2.11 -2.72 -2.86
C ILE A 42 -3.05 -3.87 -2.54
N SER A 43 -2.58 -4.86 -1.79
CA SER A 43 -3.36 -6.03 -1.41
C SER A 43 -3.01 -6.47 0.00
N SER A 44 -4.00 -7.00 0.73
CA SER A 44 -3.78 -7.63 2.04
C SER A 44 -3.12 -9.01 1.94
N GLU A 45 -3.12 -9.61 0.76
CA GLU A 45 -2.58 -10.93 0.49
C GLU A 45 -1.81 -10.99 -0.83
N MET A 46 -0.71 -11.76 -0.85
CA MET A 46 0.16 -11.93 -2.02
C MET A 46 -0.57 -12.49 -3.25
N LYS A 47 -1.59 -13.33 -3.03
CA LYS A 47 -2.41 -13.89 -4.12
C LYS A 47 -3.12 -12.84 -4.98
N GLY A 48 -3.32 -11.62 -4.45
CA GLY A 48 -3.90 -10.52 -5.21
C GLY A 48 -2.91 -9.77 -6.11
N LEU A 49 -1.62 -10.12 -6.04
CA LEU A 49 -0.53 -9.45 -6.78
C LEU A 49 0.27 -10.42 -7.67
N ASN A 50 0.42 -11.67 -7.22
CA ASN A 50 1.38 -12.63 -7.78
C ASN A 50 1.26 -12.88 -9.29
N ASP A 51 0.07 -12.75 -9.86
CA ASP A 51 -0.15 -13.11 -11.26
C ASP A 51 0.02 -11.92 -12.22
N ASP A 52 -0.12 -10.67 -11.73
CA ASP A 52 -0.21 -9.46 -12.56
C ASP A 52 0.89 -8.41 -12.27
N CYS A 53 1.59 -8.51 -11.14
CA CYS A 53 2.70 -7.61 -10.80
C CYS A 53 4.06 -8.20 -11.21
N GLU A 54 4.93 -7.39 -11.82
CA GLU A 54 6.32 -7.80 -12.11
C GLU A 54 7.12 -8.03 -10.81
N HIS A 55 6.82 -7.21 -9.81
CA HIS A 55 7.48 -7.21 -8.52
C HIS A 55 6.50 -6.80 -7.43
N PHE A 56 6.66 -7.37 -6.24
CA PHE A 56 5.88 -6.99 -5.07
C PHE A 56 6.69 -7.23 -3.79
N GLU A 57 6.37 -6.44 -2.76
CA GLU A 57 7.04 -6.46 -1.47
C GLU A 57 6.03 -6.36 -0.32
N PHE A 58 6.48 -6.70 0.89
CA PHE A 58 5.73 -6.39 2.09
C PHE A 58 5.67 -4.86 2.27
N PHE A 59 4.47 -4.33 2.50
CA PHE A 59 4.34 -2.94 2.88
C PHE A 59 4.91 -2.74 4.29
N PRO A 60 5.91 -1.89 4.52
CA PRO A 60 6.63 -1.87 5.78
C PRO A 60 5.75 -1.42 6.98
N PRO A 61 5.90 -2.02 8.17
CA PRO A 61 5.19 -1.60 9.38
C PRO A 61 5.40 -0.13 9.72
N GLY A 62 4.35 0.56 10.17
CA GLY A 62 4.41 1.95 10.62
C GLY A 62 4.72 2.99 9.54
N HIS A 63 4.70 2.60 8.27
CA HIS A 63 4.96 3.51 7.16
C HIS A 63 3.68 4.00 6.49
N LEU A 64 3.83 5.10 5.77
CA LEU A 64 2.85 5.66 4.86
C LEU A 64 3.41 5.64 3.45
N TYR A 65 2.58 5.35 2.44
CA TYR A 65 2.92 5.56 1.04
C TYR A 65 1.98 6.60 0.45
N SER A 66 2.53 7.62 -0.22
CA SER A 66 1.75 8.67 -0.87
C SER A 66 2.02 8.68 -2.36
N SER A 67 0.97 8.53 -3.18
CA SER A 67 1.12 8.59 -4.63
C SER A 67 1.57 9.96 -5.14
N LYS A 68 1.35 11.04 -4.36
CA LYS A 68 1.85 12.38 -4.69
C LYS A 68 3.36 12.50 -4.60
N GLN A 69 3.97 11.77 -3.68
CA GLN A 69 5.43 11.78 -3.46
C GLN A 69 6.12 10.60 -4.14
N GLY A 70 5.36 9.54 -4.48
CA GLY A 70 5.87 8.32 -5.08
C GLY A 70 6.74 7.50 -4.14
N GLY A 71 6.59 7.66 -2.82
CA GLY A 71 7.51 7.07 -1.85
C GLY A 71 6.92 6.86 -0.47
N PHE A 72 7.70 6.13 0.34
CA PHE A 72 7.41 5.85 1.74
C PHE A 72 7.81 7.02 2.65
N ARG A 73 7.07 7.17 3.75
CA ARG A 73 7.35 8.10 4.84
C ARG A 73 7.15 7.43 6.19
#